data_AF-A0A6J5DN98-F1
#
_entry.id   AF-A0A6J5DN98-F1
#
_cell.length_a   1.000
_cell.length_b   1.000
_cell.length_c   1.000
_cell.angle_alpha   90.00
_cell.angle_beta   90.00
_cell.angle_gamma   90.00
#
_symmetry.space_group_name_H-M   'P 1'
#
loop_
_entity.id
_entity.type
_entity.pdbx_description
1 polymer ?
#
loop_
_entity_poly.entity_id
_entity_poly.type
_entity_poly.pdbx_seq_one_letter_code
_entity_poly.pdbx_strand_id
1 'polypeptide(L)'
;MAISLIRSLTASVARNVSTLKRDAKRLQKHSKTVFGTAYPLSTCQKAVAVSRGFKSLADVESLARRLGLDRNAPWWTILSRNDAHQNTLSALYQLEIQLSESGPVVFTGKQADAILPALVLFFEEMSARQMPGLIMVDTEAAAVQDTPVFSAVEKLGMEEMFADFRSLDLRERNLPVALDTPSKWWVRSIISALPLELERKLQDNGWAQGLELSAHENARSRLQLFGTEDFAAIPFYSVKDAASYLVHGTAWPAWMSEESSFLASEIGRKPPLLEDEAKRRVMEVITELDRRNFKVGVMSLDESRRRPFIVLFSRHDPASEVLAGVVHSYYYWRQVHERERHSPILLVSDGATPYAPRLLTFGNHTAVVNGLDAIPSGDGPGEFYGYKNALNVVASANGLQFMGTRVPIESVAIPA
;
A
#
# COMPACT_ATOMS: atom_id res chain seq x y z
N MET A 1 -32.96 16.43 -2.62
CA MET A 1 -33.64 16.84 -1.36
C MET A 1 -33.23 16.01 -0.13
N ALA A 2 -32.87 14.72 -0.24
CA ALA A 2 -32.45 13.90 0.92
C ALA A 2 -31.06 14.26 1.50
N ILE A 3 -30.12 14.72 0.66
CA ILE A 3 -28.72 14.95 1.05
C ILE A 3 -28.54 16.17 1.98
N SER A 4 -29.28 17.26 1.77
CA SER A 4 -29.22 18.43 2.67
C SER A 4 -29.78 18.11 4.06
N LEU A 5 -30.75 17.20 4.12
CA LEU A 5 -31.38 16.71 5.34
C LEU A 5 -30.44 15.75 6.08
N ILE A 6 -29.74 14.86 5.37
CA ILE A 6 -28.70 14.01 5.95
C ILE A 6 -27.51 14.85 6.43
N ARG A 7 -27.04 15.84 5.65
CA ARG A 7 -25.96 16.76 6.08
C ARG A 7 -26.36 17.57 7.32
N SER A 8 -27.59 18.08 7.39
CA SER A 8 -28.08 18.82 8.57
C SER A 8 -28.28 17.92 9.80
N LEU A 9 -28.75 16.68 9.60
CA LEU A 9 -28.81 15.66 10.64
C LEU A 9 -27.42 15.30 11.15
N THR A 10 -26.46 14.99 10.28
CA THR A 10 -25.07 14.70 10.65
C THR A 10 -24.43 15.86 11.40
N ALA A 11 -24.61 17.10 10.94
CA ALA A 11 -24.12 18.28 11.65
C ALA A 11 -24.80 18.48 13.02
N SER A 12 -26.09 18.20 13.13
CA SER A 12 -26.84 18.26 14.39
C SER A 12 -26.36 17.20 15.38
N VAL A 13 -26.18 15.95 14.92
CA VAL A 13 -25.67 14.87 15.75
C VAL A 13 -24.22 15.13 16.16
N ALA A 14 -23.38 15.67 15.26
CA ALA A 14 -22.01 16.04 15.59
C ALA A 14 -21.91 17.13 16.66
N ARG A 15 -22.77 18.16 16.57
CA ARG A 15 -22.90 19.17 17.61
C ARG A 15 -23.31 18.53 18.93
N ASN A 16 -24.33 17.66 18.93
CA ASN A 16 -24.82 16.98 20.13
C ASN A 16 -23.75 16.10 20.82
N VAL A 17 -22.94 15.36 20.04
CA VAL A 17 -21.82 14.58 20.58
C VAL A 17 -20.75 15.49 21.19
N SER A 18 -20.46 16.63 20.57
CA SER A 18 -19.51 17.62 21.08
C SER A 18 -20.01 18.30 22.38
N THR A 19 -21.28 18.69 22.43
CA THR A 19 -21.90 19.23 23.66
C THR A 19 -21.92 18.21 24.77
N LEU A 20 -22.19 16.94 24.49
CA LEU A 20 -22.14 15.85 25.48
C LEU A 20 -20.75 15.75 26.13
N LYS A 21 -19.68 15.77 25.33
CA LYS A 21 -18.29 15.76 25.84
C LYS A 21 -17.97 17.00 26.69
N ARG A 22 -18.48 18.17 26.31
CA ARG A 22 -18.31 19.43 27.08
C ARG A 22 -19.10 19.40 28.40
N ASP A 23 -20.34 18.96 28.36
CA ASP A 23 -21.23 18.85 29.52
C ASP A 23 -20.70 17.82 30.51
N ALA A 24 -20.17 16.70 30.05
CA ALA A 24 -19.52 15.70 30.90
C ALA A 24 -18.29 16.26 31.64
N LYS A 25 -17.46 17.08 30.97
CA LYS A 25 -16.33 17.77 31.63
C LYS A 25 -16.81 18.81 32.65
N ARG A 26 -17.89 19.53 32.34
CA ARG A 26 -18.51 20.48 33.26
C ARG A 26 -19.08 19.77 34.49
N LEU A 27 -19.76 18.63 34.29
CA LEU A 27 -20.29 17.79 35.36
C LEU A 27 -19.17 17.21 36.22
N GLN A 28 -18.07 16.74 35.62
CA GLN A 28 -16.90 16.28 36.37
C GLN A 28 -16.35 17.38 37.28
N LYS A 29 -16.15 18.59 36.74
CA LYS A 29 -15.64 19.75 37.49
C LYS A 29 -16.51 20.14 38.67
N HIS A 30 -17.84 19.98 38.56
CA HIS A 30 -18.80 20.31 39.61
C HIS A 30 -19.34 19.10 40.38
N SER A 31 -18.79 17.90 40.12
CA SER A 31 -19.34 16.65 40.66
C SER A 31 -19.39 16.63 42.18
N LYS A 32 -18.35 17.15 42.85
CA LYS A 32 -18.31 17.28 44.32
C LYS A 32 -19.41 18.18 44.88
N THR A 33 -19.76 19.25 44.15
CA THR A 33 -20.81 20.19 44.56
C THR A 33 -22.20 19.62 44.30
N VAL A 34 -22.39 18.90 43.19
CA VAL A 34 -23.71 18.38 42.76
C VAL A 34 -24.07 17.08 43.47
N PHE A 35 -23.10 16.19 43.70
CA PHE A 35 -23.33 14.85 44.22
C PHE A 35 -22.64 14.59 45.57
N GLY A 36 -22.02 15.61 46.17
CA GLY A 36 -21.27 15.49 47.43
C GLY A 36 -19.94 14.73 47.33
N THR A 37 -19.64 14.11 46.17
CA THR A 37 -18.44 13.29 45.93
C THR A 37 -17.87 13.58 44.54
N ALA A 38 -16.54 13.51 44.42
CA ALA A 38 -15.87 13.74 43.15
C ALA A 38 -15.91 12.46 42.30
N TYR A 39 -16.53 12.54 41.12
CA TYR A 39 -16.63 11.42 40.19
C TYR A 39 -15.60 11.53 39.06
N PRO A 40 -15.05 10.39 38.58
CA PRO A 40 -14.15 10.38 37.43
C PRO A 40 -14.91 10.72 36.13
N LEU A 41 -14.17 11.25 35.14
CA LEU A 41 -14.73 11.71 33.87
C LEU A 41 -15.53 10.62 33.15
N SER A 42 -15.08 9.37 33.20
CA SER A 42 -15.76 8.22 32.58
C SER A 42 -17.17 7.99 33.14
N THR A 43 -17.35 8.15 34.45
CA THR A 43 -18.67 8.04 35.11
C THR A 43 -19.56 9.21 34.72
N CYS A 44 -19.02 10.43 34.68
CA CYS A 44 -19.77 11.61 34.23
C CYS A 44 -20.17 11.51 32.75
N GLN A 45 -19.30 10.98 31.88
CA GLN A 45 -19.61 10.74 30.46
C GLN A 45 -20.75 9.72 30.28
N LYS A 46 -20.74 8.63 31.05
CA LYS A 46 -21.84 7.66 31.08
C LYS A 46 -23.15 8.30 31.54
N ALA A 47 -23.11 9.09 32.62
CA ALA A 47 -24.29 9.76 33.14
C ALA A 47 -24.90 10.77 32.15
N VAL A 48 -24.07 11.58 31.48
CA VAL A 48 -24.54 12.53 30.46
C VAL A 48 -25.01 11.81 29.19
N ALA A 49 -24.40 10.67 28.81
CA ALA A 49 -24.88 9.87 27.69
C ALA A 49 -26.28 9.31 27.94
N VAL A 50 -26.52 8.72 29.12
CA VAL A 50 -27.84 8.20 29.50
C VAL A 50 -28.87 9.33 29.62
N SER A 51 -28.51 10.49 30.19
CA SER A 51 -29.45 11.62 30.31
C SER A 51 -29.86 12.23 28.97
N ARG A 52 -29.03 12.08 27.93
CA ARG A 52 -29.32 12.50 26.55
C ARG A 52 -30.04 11.43 25.73
N GLY A 53 -30.43 10.31 26.34
CA GLY A 53 -31.25 9.27 25.71
C GLY A 53 -30.46 8.17 24.99
N PHE A 54 -29.13 8.10 25.15
CA PHE A 54 -28.33 6.98 24.64
C PHE A 54 -28.35 5.80 25.62
N LYS A 55 -28.34 4.55 25.13
CA LYS A 55 -28.35 3.37 26.03
C LYS A 55 -27.03 3.21 26.77
N SER A 56 -25.93 3.65 26.15
CA SER A 56 -24.59 3.54 26.73
C SER A 56 -23.63 4.62 26.18
N LEU A 57 -22.48 4.79 26.84
CA LEU A 57 -21.38 5.59 26.30
C LEU A 57 -20.80 4.95 25.01
N ALA A 58 -20.83 3.62 24.90
CA ALA A 58 -20.37 2.92 23.71
C ALA A 58 -21.24 3.21 22.49
N ASP A 59 -22.54 3.49 22.68
CA ASP A 59 -23.44 3.92 21.60
C ASP A 59 -23.05 5.32 21.10
N VAL A 60 -22.69 6.23 22.01
CA VAL A 60 -22.20 7.57 21.67
C VAL A 60 -20.87 7.49 20.95
N GLU A 61 -19.97 6.59 21.36
CA GLU A 61 -18.68 6.37 20.71
C GLU A 61 -18.82 5.67 19.35
N SER A 62 -19.76 4.74 19.21
CA SER A 62 -20.12 4.11 17.93
C SER A 62 -20.71 5.13 16.96
N LEU A 63 -21.60 6.00 17.45
CA LEU A 63 -22.17 7.11 16.68
C LEU A 63 -21.10 8.14 16.32
N ALA A 64 -20.21 8.48 17.26
CA ALA A 64 -19.09 9.38 17.01
C ALA A 64 -18.15 8.80 15.95
N ARG A 65 -17.83 7.50 16.00
CA ARG A 65 -17.05 6.80 14.97
C ARG A 65 -17.75 6.83 13.61
N ARG A 66 -19.05 6.51 13.55
CA ARG A 66 -19.85 6.58 12.31
C ARG A 66 -19.94 7.98 11.71
N LEU A 67 -19.79 9.01 12.53
CA LEU A 67 -19.79 10.42 12.12
C LEU A 67 -18.39 11.01 12.01
N GLY A 68 -17.33 10.20 12.18
CA GLY A 68 -15.95 10.65 12.05
C GLY A 68 -15.47 11.62 13.15
N LEU A 69 -16.16 11.66 14.30
CA LEU A 69 -15.82 12.53 15.44
C LEU A 69 -14.85 11.87 16.42
N ASP A 70 -14.28 10.74 16.02
CA ASP A 70 -13.27 10.03 16.79
C ASP A 70 -11.90 10.70 16.57
N ARG A 71 -11.38 11.34 17.61
CA ARG A 71 -10.07 12.00 17.59
C ARG A 71 -8.91 10.99 17.60
N ASN A 72 -9.20 9.72 17.88
CA ASN A 72 -8.21 8.65 17.84
C ASN A 72 -8.20 7.96 16.47
N ALA A 73 -9.15 8.27 15.58
CA ALA A 73 -9.14 7.73 14.23
C ALA A 73 -7.96 8.31 13.44
N PRO A 74 -7.33 7.53 12.54
CA PRO A 74 -6.30 8.05 11.67
C PRO A 74 -6.80 9.25 10.86
N TRP A 75 -5.91 10.18 10.54
CA TRP A 75 -6.26 11.42 9.82
C TRP A 75 -6.84 11.14 8.42
N TRP A 76 -6.56 9.97 7.85
CA TRP A 76 -7.09 9.50 6.58
C TRP A 76 -8.47 8.82 6.68
N THR A 77 -9.17 8.99 7.79
CA THR A 77 -10.55 8.51 7.95
C THR A 77 -11.51 9.44 7.22
N ILE A 78 -12.35 8.89 6.34
CA ILE A 78 -13.32 9.66 5.56
C ILE A 78 -14.43 10.17 6.48
N LEU A 79 -14.49 11.49 6.66
CA LEU A 79 -15.49 12.15 7.50
C LEU A 79 -16.72 12.62 6.71
N SER A 80 -16.49 12.97 5.44
CA SER A 80 -17.51 13.46 4.51
C SER A 80 -17.14 13.10 3.09
N ARG A 81 -18.17 12.94 2.25
CA ARG A 81 -18.04 12.65 0.82
C ARG A 81 -18.67 13.78 0.03
N ASN A 82 -18.00 14.18 -1.04
CA ASN A 82 -18.64 15.02 -2.06
C ASN A 82 -19.58 14.15 -2.92
N ASP A 83 -20.33 14.79 -3.81
CA ASP A 83 -21.35 14.09 -4.61
C ASP A 83 -20.70 13.09 -5.58
N ALA A 84 -19.53 13.42 -6.16
CA ALA A 84 -18.78 12.53 -7.05
C ALA A 84 -18.33 11.23 -6.35
N HIS A 85 -17.76 11.36 -5.15
CA HIS A 85 -17.37 10.24 -4.31
C HIS A 85 -18.60 9.39 -3.95
N GLN A 86 -19.67 10.02 -3.44
CA GLN A 86 -20.87 9.30 -3.01
C GLN A 86 -21.56 8.56 -4.17
N ASN A 87 -21.64 9.17 -5.35
CA ASN A 87 -22.21 8.55 -6.54
C ASN A 87 -21.38 7.33 -6.99
N THR A 88 -20.06 7.48 -7.03
CA THR A 88 -19.13 6.40 -7.39
C THR A 88 -19.20 5.25 -6.39
N LEU A 89 -19.21 5.55 -5.08
CA LEU A 89 -19.36 4.56 -4.02
C LEU A 89 -20.69 3.81 -4.11
N SER A 90 -21.77 4.53 -4.42
CA SER A 90 -23.09 3.92 -4.58
C SER A 90 -23.11 2.96 -5.78
N ALA A 91 -22.41 3.30 -6.87
CA ALA A 91 -22.26 2.41 -8.01
C ALA A 91 -21.43 1.16 -7.68
N LEU A 92 -20.31 1.31 -6.96
CA LEU A 92 -19.51 0.18 -6.49
C LEU A 92 -20.32 -0.77 -5.60
N TYR A 93 -21.14 -0.23 -4.68
CA TYR A 93 -22.01 -1.04 -3.82
C TYR A 93 -23.15 -1.72 -4.56
N GLN A 94 -23.76 -1.07 -5.55
CA GLN A 94 -24.79 -1.71 -6.38
C GLN A 94 -24.24 -2.86 -7.23
N LEU A 95 -22.95 -2.78 -7.58
CA LEU A 95 -22.23 -3.85 -8.27
C LEU A 95 -21.57 -4.85 -7.31
N GLU A 96 -21.74 -4.69 -6.00
CA GLU A 96 -21.16 -5.55 -4.95
C GLU A 96 -19.61 -5.66 -5.05
N ILE A 97 -18.93 -4.61 -5.49
CA ILE A 97 -17.47 -4.59 -5.66
C ILE A 97 -16.78 -4.23 -4.32
N GLN A 98 -15.89 -5.11 -3.82
CA GLN A 98 -15.11 -4.92 -2.58
C GLN A 98 -13.69 -5.52 -2.67
N LEU A 99 -12.73 -5.04 -1.87
CA LEU A 99 -11.34 -5.55 -1.80
C LEU A 99 -11.15 -6.74 -0.82
N SER A 100 -12.16 -7.59 -0.68
CA SER A 100 -12.15 -8.66 0.33
C SER A 100 -12.51 -10.04 -0.21
N GLU A 101 -13.24 -10.13 -1.33
CA GLU A 101 -14.03 -11.35 -1.60
C GLU A 101 -13.46 -12.32 -2.65
N SER A 102 -12.55 -11.93 -3.56
CA SER A 102 -12.22 -12.85 -4.69
C SER A 102 -10.84 -12.70 -5.34
N GLY A 103 -10.00 -11.77 -4.91
CA GLY A 103 -8.74 -11.45 -5.58
C GLY A 103 -8.64 -9.97 -5.90
N PRO A 104 -7.59 -9.54 -6.63
CA PRO A 104 -7.44 -8.13 -6.98
C PRO A 104 -8.60 -7.65 -7.86
N VAL A 105 -8.97 -6.38 -7.72
CA VAL A 105 -9.97 -5.72 -8.58
C VAL A 105 -9.24 -4.94 -9.67
N VAL A 106 -9.56 -5.21 -10.94
CA VAL A 106 -8.93 -4.55 -12.09
C VAL A 106 -9.97 -3.69 -12.79
N PHE A 107 -9.71 -2.39 -12.81
CA PHE A 107 -10.50 -1.42 -13.56
C PHE A 107 -9.91 -1.28 -14.97
N THR A 108 -10.71 -1.67 -15.95
CA THR A 108 -10.38 -1.67 -17.38
C THR A 108 -10.99 -0.46 -18.08
N GLY A 109 -10.52 -0.16 -19.30
CA GLY A 109 -10.90 1.01 -20.09
C GLY A 109 -9.91 2.17 -19.97
N LYS A 110 -10.36 3.38 -20.34
CA LYS A 110 -9.52 4.58 -20.28
C LYS A 110 -9.11 4.87 -18.84
N GLN A 111 -7.81 5.10 -18.61
CA GLN A 111 -7.27 5.38 -17.27
C GLN A 111 -7.99 6.53 -16.55
N ALA A 112 -8.33 7.60 -17.28
CA ALA A 112 -9.05 8.75 -16.74
C ALA A 112 -10.44 8.41 -16.17
N ASP A 113 -11.09 7.36 -16.72
CA ASP A 113 -12.40 6.87 -16.27
C ASP A 113 -12.24 5.81 -15.17
N ALA A 114 -11.20 4.97 -15.27
CA ALA A 114 -10.91 3.86 -14.36
C ALA A 114 -10.31 4.30 -13.01
N ILE A 115 -9.57 5.41 -12.97
CA ILE A 115 -8.87 5.85 -11.76
C ILE A 115 -9.82 6.30 -10.64
N LEU A 116 -10.93 6.96 -11.00
CA LEU A 116 -11.88 7.51 -10.04
C LEU A 116 -12.53 6.42 -9.16
N PRO A 117 -13.15 5.36 -9.71
CA PRO A 117 -13.71 4.28 -8.89
C PRO A 117 -12.64 3.49 -8.13
N ALA A 118 -11.44 3.32 -8.68
CA ALA A 118 -10.34 2.65 -7.99
C ALA A 118 -9.88 3.42 -6.74
N LEU A 119 -9.77 4.76 -6.83
CA LEU A 119 -9.43 5.60 -5.68
C LEU A 119 -10.53 5.63 -4.62
N VAL A 120 -11.80 5.69 -5.02
CA VAL A 120 -12.92 5.59 -4.08
C VAL A 120 -12.85 4.28 -3.31
N LEU A 121 -12.68 3.15 -4.02
CA LEU A 121 -12.53 1.84 -3.40
C LEU A 121 -11.33 1.80 -2.45
N PHE A 122 -10.18 2.32 -2.87
CA PHE A 122 -8.96 2.38 -2.04
C PHE A 122 -9.14 3.22 -0.77
N PHE A 123 -9.67 4.44 -0.87
CA PHE A 123 -9.83 5.32 0.29
C PHE A 123 -10.89 4.81 1.27
N GLU A 124 -11.99 4.25 0.77
CA GLU A 124 -13.02 3.64 1.63
C GLU A 124 -12.45 2.44 2.40
N GLU A 125 -11.66 1.58 1.74
CA GLU A 125 -11.02 0.44 2.39
C GLU A 125 -9.97 0.88 3.42
N MET A 126 -9.18 1.90 3.09
CA MET A 126 -8.18 2.48 4.00
C MET A 126 -8.83 3.06 5.26
N SER A 127 -9.95 3.79 5.08
CA SER A 127 -10.75 4.37 6.16
C SER A 127 -11.44 3.29 7.00
N ALA A 128 -12.07 2.30 6.36
CA ALA A 128 -12.79 1.23 7.03
C ALA A 128 -11.86 0.32 7.86
N ARG A 129 -10.69 -0.02 7.31
CA ARG A 129 -9.69 -0.86 8.00
C ARG A 129 -8.85 -0.09 9.00
N GLN A 130 -8.88 1.25 8.97
CA GLN A 130 -8.01 2.13 9.76
C GLN A 130 -6.52 1.81 9.61
N MET A 131 -6.12 1.41 8.41
CA MET A 131 -4.75 1.03 8.09
C MET A 131 -4.20 1.93 6.98
N PRO A 132 -2.92 2.30 7.01
CA PRO A 132 -2.32 3.08 5.94
C PRO A 132 -2.30 2.27 4.64
N GLY A 133 -2.67 2.91 3.52
CA GLY A 133 -2.61 2.31 2.19
C GLY A 133 -1.35 2.66 1.42
N LEU A 134 -1.14 1.97 0.29
CA LEU A 134 -0.06 2.24 -0.66
C LEU A 134 -0.63 2.49 -2.06
N ILE A 135 -0.31 3.64 -2.64
CA ILE A 135 -0.54 3.93 -4.06
C ILE A 135 0.80 3.80 -4.78
N MET A 136 0.86 2.97 -5.80
CA MET A 136 2.04 2.79 -6.65
C MET A 136 1.69 3.29 -8.04
N VAL A 137 2.49 4.20 -8.57
CA VAL A 137 2.26 4.83 -9.87
C VAL A 137 3.46 4.53 -10.77
N ASP A 138 3.26 3.69 -11.77
CA ASP A 138 4.18 3.56 -12.89
C ASP A 138 3.93 4.72 -13.84
N THR A 139 4.92 5.62 -13.94
CA THR A 139 4.76 6.89 -14.64
C THR A 139 6.07 7.50 -15.12
N GLU A 140 5.98 8.26 -16.21
CA GLU A 140 7.03 9.16 -16.70
C GLU A 140 6.79 10.63 -16.27
N ALA A 141 5.67 10.92 -15.61
CA ALA A 141 5.32 12.25 -15.13
C ALA A 141 6.32 12.72 -14.06
N ALA A 142 6.69 14.01 -14.07
CA ALA A 142 7.74 14.52 -13.20
C ALA A 142 7.32 14.57 -11.72
N ALA A 143 6.03 14.81 -11.45
CA ALA A 143 5.51 14.90 -10.09
C ALA A 143 4.14 14.22 -9.97
N VAL A 144 3.72 13.95 -8.73
CA VAL A 144 2.42 13.34 -8.43
C VAL A 144 1.27 14.17 -9.01
N GLN A 145 1.40 15.50 -8.99
CA GLN A 145 0.41 16.46 -9.48
C GLN A 145 0.10 16.30 -10.97
N ASP A 146 1.07 15.79 -11.74
CA ASP A 146 0.95 15.59 -13.18
C ASP A 146 0.32 14.22 -13.52
N THR A 147 0.03 13.40 -12.51
CA THR A 147 -0.51 12.04 -12.71
C THR A 147 -2.05 12.04 -12.74
N PRO A 148 -2.69 11.04 -13.39
CA PRO A 148 -4.14 10.84 -13.33
C PRO A 148 -4.68 10.65 -11.91
N VAL A 149 -3.82 10.24 -10.96
CA VAL A 149 -4.18 10.08 -9.55
C VAL A 149 -4.56 11.42 -8.94
N PHE A 150 -3.74 12.46 -9.17
CA PHE A 150 -3.97 13.77 -8.58
C PHE A 150 -5.25 14.43 -9.13
N SER A 151 -5.44 14.41 -10.47
CA SER A 151 -6.69 14.93 -11.06
C SER A 151 -7.95 14.24 -10.52
N ALA A 152 -7.85 12.96 -10.19
CA ALA A 152 -8.97 12.21 -9.62
C ALA A 152 -9.16 12.51 -8.13
N VAL A 153 -8.09 12.73 -7.36
CA VAL A 153 -8.16 13.20 -5.97
C VAL A 153 -8.86 14.56 -5.88
N GLU A 154 -8.55 15.49 -6.78
CA GLU A 154 -9.22 16.80 -6.86
C GLU A 154 -10.73 16.63 -7.11
N LYS A 155 -11.11 15.76 -8.05
CA LYS A 155 -12.53 15.45 -8.31
C LYS A 155 -13.24 14.86 -7.08
N LEU A 156 -12.53 14.12 -6.23
CA LEU A 156 -13.08 13.54 -5.01
C LEU A 156 -13.12 14.51 -3.81
N GLY A 157 -12.51 15.70 -3.93
CA GLY A 157 -12.41 16.66 -2.83
C GLY A 157 -11.57 16.12 -1.66
N MET A 158 -10.53 15.34 -1.98
CA MET A 158 -9.69 14.61 -1.04
C MET A 158 -8.25 15.16 -0.96
N GLU A 159 -8.03 16.38 -1.46
CA GLU A 159 -6.71 17.01 -1.61
C GLU A 159 -6.01 17.19 -0.26
N GLU A 160 -6.74 17.65 0.77
CA GLU A 160 -6.19 17.84 2.12
C GLU A 160 -5.70 16.52 2.71
N MET A 161 -6.47 15.45 2.57
CA MET A 161 -6.07 14.12 2.98
C MET A 161 -4.86 13.67 2.16
N PHE A 162 -4.92 13.78 0.85
CA PHE A 162 -3.86 13.31 -0.03
C PHE A 162 -2.52 14.04 0.17
N ALA A 163 -2.55 15.33 0.53
CA ALA A 163 -1.35 16.14 0.79
C ALA A 163 -0.48 15.59 1.93
N ASP A 164 -1.07 14.88 2.89
CA ASP A 164 -0.35 14.27 4.01
C ASP A 164 0.18 12.85 3.70
N PHE A 165 -0.01 12.32 2.48
CA PHE A 165 0.64 11.08 2.07
C PHE A 165 2.16 11.25 2.02
N ARG A 166 2.91 10.19 2.36
CA ARG A 166 4.34 10.18 2.09
C ARG A 166 4.51 9.95 0.59
N SER A 167 4.91 10.99 -0.13
CA SER A 167 5.31 10.89 -1.53
C SER A 167 6.77 10.47 -1.64
N LEU A 168 7.05 9.44 -2.43
CA LEU A 168 8.41 8.99 -2.77
C LEU A 168 8.52 8.81 -4.27
N ASP A 169 9.43 9.55 -4.90
CA ASP A 169 9.82 9.30 -6.28
C ASP A 169 11.06 8.42 -6.32
N LEU A 170 10.87 7.13 -6.60
CA LEU A 170 11.95 6.13 -6.60
C LEU A 170 12.85 6.23 -7.84
N ARG A 171 12.50 7.09 -8.79
CA ARG A 171 13.31 7.42 -9.98
C ARG A 171 14.32 8.52 -9.68
N GLU A 172 14.34 9.08 -8.47
CA GLU A 172 15.38 10.02 -8.06
C GLU A 172 16.64 9.30 -7.57
N ARG A 173 17.77 10.04 -7.54
CA ARG A 173 19.06 9.52 -7.07
C ARG A 173 19.31 9.72 -5.58
N ASN A 174 18.63 10.64 -4.93
CA ASN A 174 18.82 10.95 -3.52
C ASN A 174 17.49 10.83 -2.80
N LEU A 175 17.19 9.62 -2.33
CA LEU A 175 15.94 9.35 -1.66
C LEU A 175 16.06 9.72 -0.17
N PRO A 176 15.22 10.62 0.38
CA PRO A 176 15.31 11.07 1.77
C PRO A 176 14.71 10.03 2.76
N VAL A 177 14.95 8.74 2.49
CA VAL A 177 14.40 7.62 3.24
C VAL A 177 15.45 6.53 3.41
N ALA A 178 15.32 5.76 4.49
CA ALA A 178 16.00 4.49 4.67
C ALA A 178 15.07 3.34 4.26
N LEU A 179 15.51 2.56 3.27
CA LEU A 179 14.78 1.38 2.78
C LEU A 179 15.51 0.11 3.21
N ASP A 180 14.89 -0.63 4.12
CA ASP A 180 15.35 -1.94 4.59
C ASP A 180 14.19 -2.94 4.47
N THR A 181 14.45 -4.14 3.98
CA THR A 181 13.43 -5.21 3.83
C THR A 181 14.11 -6.57 4.02
N PRO A 182 13.36 -7.67 4.28
CA PRO A 182 13.98 -8.99 4.36
C PRO A 182 14.73 -9.37 3.09
N SER A 183 15.79 -10.18 3.23
CA SER A 183 16.66 -10.62 2.13
C SER A 183 15.85 -11.20 0.96
N LYS A 184 14.85 -12.03 1.25
CA LYS A 184 13.92 -12.59 0.26
C LYS A 184 13.31 -11.53 -0.65
N TRP A 185 12.88 -10.40 -0.09
CA TRP A 185 12.21 -9.33 -0.84
C TRP A 185 13.17 -8.47 -1.62
N TRP A 186 14.39 -8.26 -1.11
CA TRP A 186 15.46 -7.67 -1.90
C TRP A 186 15.77 -8.52 -3.13
N VAL A 187 16.06 -9.80 -2.91
CA VAL A 187 16.46 -10.73 -3.97
C VAL A 187 15.34 -10.92 -4.99
N ARG A 188 14.11 -11.16 -4.53
CA ARG A 188 12.96 -11.31 -5.42
C ARG A 188 12.75 -10.06 -6.28
N SER A 189 12.84 -8.87 -5.69
CA SER A 189 12.68 -7.62 -6.43
C SER A 189 13.80 -7.45 -7.47
N ILE A 190 15.07 -7.65 -7.08
CA ILE A 190 16.23 -7.57 -7.99
C ILE A 190 16.08 -8.51 -9.18
N ILE A 191 15.74 -9.77 -8.93
CA ILE A 191 15.68 -10.79 -9.98
C ILE A 191 14.48 -10.54 -10.90
N SER A 192 13.33 -10.11 -10.36
CA SER A 192 12.14 -9.84 -11.16
C SER A 192 12.27 -8.65 -12.13
N ALA A 193 13.17 -7.71 -11.84
CA ALA A 193 13.47 -6.58 -12.71
C ALA A 193 14.37 -6.97 -13.90
N LEU A 194 14.88 -8.21 -13.92
CA LEU A 194 15.67 -8.76 -15.02
C LEU A 194 14.75 -9.35 -16.12
N PRO A 195 15.26 -9.64 -17.32
CA PRO A 195 14.50 -10.39 -18.33
C PRO A 195 14.01 -11.76 -17.80
N LEU A 196 12.82 -12.18 -18.20
CA LEU A 196 12.15 -13.39 -17.67
C LEU A 196 12.99 -14.66 -17.80
N GLU A 197 13.71 -14.81 -18.91
CA GLU A 197 14.62 -15.95 -19.14
C GLU A 197 15.76 -15.98 -18.11
N LEU A 198 16.30 -14.80 -17.77
CA LEU A 198 17.37 -14.68 -16.79
C LEU A 198 16.84 -14.88 -15.37
N GLU A 199 15.65 -14.35 -15.06
CA GLU A 199 14.96 -14.62 -13.79
C GLU A 199 14.81 -16.13 -13.55
N ARG A 200 14.26 -16.87 -14.52
CA ARG A 200 14.07 -18.32 -14.42
C ARG A 200 15.40 -19.04 -14.23
N LYS A 201 16.41 -18.72 -15.03
CA LYS A 201 17.76 -19.30 -14.90
C LYS A 201 18.36 -19.10 -13.50
N LEU A 202 18.23 -17.90 -12.92
CA LEU A 202 18.76 -17.57 -11.58
C LEU A 202 17.99 -18.25 -10.45
N GLN A 203 16.71 -18.55 -10.66
CA GLN A 203 15.90 -19.34 -9.74
C GLN A 203 16.26 -20.82 -9.84
N ASP A 204 16.27 -21.38 -11.06
CA ASP A 204 16.47 -22.80 -11.33
C ASP A 204 17.87 -23.29 -10.94
N ASN A 205 18.89 -22.44 -11.10
CA ASN A 205 20.25 -22.79 -10.71
C ASN A 205 20.56 -22.56 -9.21
N GLY A 206 19.58 -22.08 -8.43
CA GLY A 206 19.72 -21.82 -6.99
C GLY A 206 20.53 -20.57 -6.63
N TRP A 207 20.95 -19.74 -7.60
CA TRP A 207 21.71 -18.52 -7.32
C TRP A 207 20.89 -17.51 -6.50
N ALA A 208 19.60 -17.38 -6.82
CA ALA A 208 18.66 -16.55 -6.06
C ALA A 208 18.64 -16.93 -4.57
N GLN A 209 18.48 -18.22 -4.28
CA GLN A 209 18.47 -18.76 -2.93
C GLN A 209 19.81 -18.54 -2.23
N GLY A 210 20.92 -18.75 -2.95
CA GLY A 210 22.27 -18.48 -2.44
C GLY A 210 22.49 -17.01 -2.06
N LEU A 211 21.99 -16.07 -2.88
CA LEU A 211 22.03 -14.65 -2.58
C LEU A 211 21.18 -14.30 -1.36
N GLU A 212 19.98 -14.86 -1.25
CA GLU A 212 19.08 -14.62 -0.11
C GLU A 212 19.73 -15.05 1.21
N LEU A 213 20.28 -16.27 1.25
CA LEU A 213 20.99 -16.80 2.40
C LEU A 213 22.21 -15.95 2.75
N SER A 214 23.07 -15.71 1.75
CA SER A 214 24.33 -14.98 1.94
C SER A 214 24.11 -13.55 2.44
N ALA A 215 23.10 -12.86 1.92
CA ALA A 215 22.75 -11.51 2.33
C ALA A 215 22.21 -11.47 3.76
N HIS A 216 21.35 -12.43 4.13
CA HIS A 216 20.85 -12.56 5.51
C HIS A 216 21.99 -12.81 6.50
N GLU A 217 22.88 -13.75 6.19
CA GLU A 217 24.06 -14.07 7.01
C GLU A 217 25.04 -12.90 7.14
N ASN A 218 25.26 -12.16 6.04
CA ASN A 218 26.08 -10.96 6.06
C ASN A 218 25.51 -9.92 7.02
N ALA A 219 24.20 -9.66 6.97
CA ALA A 219 23.55 -8.75 7.91
C ALA A 219 23.60 -9.27 9.36
N ARG A 220 23.37 -10.57 9.56
CA ARG A 220 23.41 -11.22 10.88
C ARG A 220 24.78 -11.10 11.54
N SER A 221 25.85 -11.44 10.81
CA SER A 221 27.24 -11.36 11.29
C SER A 221 27.68 -9.93 11.64
N ARG A 222 27.04 -8.92 11.04
CA ARG A 222 27.28 -7.50 11.30
C ARG A 222 26.31 -6.89 12.32
N LEU A 223 25.39 -7.67 12.89
CA LEU A 223 24.34 -7.21 13.81
C LEU A 223 23.41 -6.14 13.17
N GLN A 224 23.09 -6.30 11.89
CA GLN A 224 22.27 -5.38 11.09
C GLN A 224 20.90 -5.98 10.73
N LEU A 225 20.35 -6.83 11.59
CA LEU A 225 18.98 -7.33 11.47
C LEU A 225 18.04 -6.43 12.27
N PHE A 226 17.00 -5.94 11.61
CA PHE A 226 15.98 -5.07 12.21
C PHE A 226 14.59 -5.68 12.10
N GLY A 227 13.65 -5.26 12.95
CA GLY A 227 12.24 -5.69 12.86
C GLY A 227 11.90 -6.93 13.70
N THR A 228 10.83 -7.61 13.32
CA THR A 228 10.33 -8.83 13.97
C THR A 228 10.91 -10.07 13.32
N GLU A 229 10.85 -11.24 13.96
CA GLU A 229 11.34 -12.49 13.37
C GLU A 229 10.73 -12.77 11.98
N ASP A 230 9.42 -12.56 11.84
CA ASP A 230 8.69 -12.75 10.57
C ASP A 230 8.98 -11.68 9.50
N PHE A 231 9.67 -10.60 9.87
CA PHE A 231 10.03 -9.50 8.99
C PHE A 231 11.41 -8.95 9.34
N ALA A 232 12.40 -9.85 9.39
CA ALA A 232 13.79 -9.51 9.68
C ALA A 232 14.41 -8.71 8.52
N ALA A 233 14.30 -7.39 8.58
CA ALA A 233 14.76 -6.47 7.57
C ALA A 233 16.28 -6.33 7.60
N ILE A 234 16.89 -6.29 6.41
CA ILE A 234 18.32 -6.07 6.21
C ILE A 234 18.56 -4.85 5.32
N PRO A 235 19.68 -4.14 5.51
CA PRO A 235 20.07 -3.07 4.63
C PRO A 235 20.51 -3.59 3.27
N PHE A 236 20.30 -2.79 2.22
CA PHE A 236 20.75 -3.12 0.86
C PHE A 236 22.26 -3.37 0.78
N TYR A 237 23.05 -2.77 1.66
CA TYR A 237 24.49 -3.00 1.72
C TYR A 237 24.84 -4.50 1.85
N SER A 238 24.14 -5.26 2.68
CA SER A 238 24.40 -6.69 2.85
C SER A 238 24.05 -7.49 1.60
N VAL A 239 23.05 -7.06 0.83
CA VAL A 239 22.69 -7.65 -0.46
C VAL A 239 23.76 -7.36 -1.50
N LYS A 240 24.23 -6.11 -1.57
CA LYS A 240 25.31 -5.69 -2.47
C LYS A 240 26.61 -6.46 -2.21
N ASP A 241 26.99 -6.61 -0.94
CA ASP A 241 28.21 -7.31 -0.52
C ASP A 241 28.12 -8.80 -0.85
N ALA A 242 26.98 -9.44 -0.53
CA ALA A 242 26.70 -10.83 -0.87
C ALA A 242 26.72 -11.09 -2.38
N ALA A 243 26.04 -10.26 -3.18
CA ALA A 243 26.03 -10.42 -4.63
C ALA A 243 27.42 -10.23 -5.24
N SER A 244 28.16 -9.21 -4.79
CA SER A 244 29.53 -8.98 -5.24
C SER A 244 30.43 -10.18 -4.96
N TYR A 245 30.27 -10.81 -3.79
CA TYR A 245 31.01 -12.02 -3.44
C TYR A 245 30.57 -13.23 -4.26
N LEU A 246 29.27 -13.50 -4.44
CA LEU A 246 28.79 -14.64 -5.21
C LEU A 246 29.15 -14.56 -6.70
N VAL A 247 29.27 -13.35 -7.23
CA VAL A 247 29.63 -13.10 -8.64
C VAL A 247 31.13 -13.27 -8.93
N HIS A 248 32.00 -13.15 -7.91
CA HIS A 248 33.46 -13.19 -8.07
C HIS A 248 34.13 -14.33 -7.27
N GLY A 249 33.43 -14.89 -6.29
CA GLY A 249 33.96 -15.85 -5.33
C GLY A 249 33.96 -17.27 -5.89
N THR A 250 34.97 -18.04 -5.49
CA THR A 250 35.13 -19.46 -5.87
C THR A 250 34.63 -20.44 -4.81
N ALA A 251 34.12 -19.92 -3.69
CA ALA A 251 33.61 -20.64 -2.54
C ALA A 251 32.45 -19.85 -1.92
N TRP A 252 31.68 -20.49 -1.04
CA TRP A 252 30.68 -19.77 -0.25
C TRP A 252 31.35 -18.73 0.67
N PRO A 253 30.67 -17.64 1.03
CA PRO A 253 31.25 -16.61 1.89
C PRO A 253 31.61 -17.13 3.27
N ALA A 254 32.73 -16.65 3.80
CA ALA A 254 33.22 -17.05 5.13
C ALA A 254 32.34 -16.57 6.29
N TRP A 255 31.43 -15.62 6.05
CA TRP A 255 30.48 -15.13 7.05
C TRP A 255 29.23 -15.97 7.20
N MET A 256 29.09 -17.08 6.46
CA MET A 256 27.97 -18.00 6.66
C MET A 256 28.17 -18.84 7.92
N SER A 257 27.12 -19.00 8.73
CA SER A 257 27.16 -19.95 9.84
C SER A 257 27.26 -21.39 9.36
N GLU A 258 27.52 -22.32 10.29
CA GLU A 258 27.50 -23.77 9.99
C GLU A 258 26.12 -24.23 9.48
N GLU A 259 25.03 -23.74 10.09
CA GLU A 259 23.66 -24.05 9.69
C GLU A 259 23.35 -23.55 8.27
N SER A 260 23.69 -22.30 7.96
CA SER A 260 23.47 -21.72 6.63
C SER A 260 24.42 -22.30 5.59
N SER A 261 25.60 -22.78 6.00
CA SER A 261 26.51 -23.57 5.15
C SER A 261 25.94 -24.94 4.81
N PHE A 262 25.22 -25.59 5.75
CA PHE A 262 24.50 -26.82 5.48
C PHE A 262 23.37 -26.58 4.46
N LEU A 263 22.55 -25.54 4.64
CA LEU A 263 21.51 -25.18 3.67
C LEU A 263 22.09 -24.82 2.29
N ALA A 264 23.20 -24.06 2.26
CA ALA A 264 23.88 -23.75 1.00
C ALA A 264 24.47 -25.01 0.31
N SER A 265 24.77 -26.07 1.06
CA SER A 265 25.25 -27.33 0.49
C SER A 265 24.18 -28.06 -0.33
N GLU A 266 22.89 -27.80 -0.08
CA GLU A 266 21.77 -28.30 -0.90
C GLU A 266 21.74 -27.65 -2.28
N ILE A 267 22.19 -26.39 -2.38
CA ILE A 267 22.38 -25.69 -3.67
C ILE A 267 23.62 -26.25 -4.38
N GLY A 268 24.70 -26.44 -3.63
CA GLY A 268 25.92 -27.07 -4.12
C GLY A 268 27.14 -26.76 -3.25
N ARG A 269 28.25 -27.46 -3.51
CA ARG A 269 29.52 -27.26 -2.78
C ARG A 269 30.13 -25.86 -2.98
N LYS A 270 29.71 -25.15 -4.03
CA LYS A 270 30.14 -23.79 -4.39
C LYS A 270 28.94 -23.00 -4.90
N PRO A 271 28.99 -21.66 -4.82
CA PRO A 271 28.01 -20.80 -5.48
C PRO A 271 27.84 -21.17 -6.97
N PRO A 272 26.61 -21.17 -7.50
CA PRO A 272 26.36 -21.36 -8.92
C PRO A 272 27.11 -20.31 -9.75
N LEU A 273 27.81 -20.76 -10.80
CA LEU A 273 28.49 -19.86 -11.72
C LEU A 273 27.47 -19.17 -12.62
N LEU A 274 27.60 -17.84 -12.75
CA LEU A 274 26.82 -17.05 -13.69
C LEU A 274 27.56 -16.90 -15.02
N GLU A 275 26.82 -17.00 -16.12
CA GLU A 275 27.29 -16.58 -17.44
C GLU A 275 27.63 -15.07 -17.42
N ASP A 276 28.56 -14.64 -18.26
CA ASP A 276 29.06 -13.24 -18.25
C ASP A 276 27.94 -12.21 -18.43
N GLU A 277 26.94 -12.51 -19.27
CA GLU A 277 25.77 -11.64 -19.47
C GLU A 277 24.90 -11.56 -18.21
N ALA A 278 24.62 -12.69 -17.57
CA ALA A 278 23.86 -12.75 -16.32
C ALA A 278 24.54 -11.94 -15.21
N LYS A 279 25.85 -12.16 -15.06
CA LYS A 279 26.72 -11.41 -14.15
C LYS A 279 26.64 -9.91 -14.41
N ARG A 280 26.79 -9.49 -15.67
CA ARG A 280 26.73 -8.08 -16.06
C ARG A 280 25.40 -7.45 -15.69
N ARG A 281 24.28 -8.07 -16.06
CA ARG A 281 22.92 -7.53 -15.81
C ARG A 281 22.59 -7.41 -14.33
N VAL A 282 22.90 -8.43 -13.52
CA VAL A 282 22.70 -8.39 -12.07
C VAL A 282 23.51 -7.26 -11.45
N MET A 283 24.80 -7.15 -11.83
CA MET A 283 25.67 -6.10 -11.28
C MET A 283 25.31 -4.70 -11.75
N GLU A 284 24.77 -4.55 -12.97
CA GLU A 284 24.20 -3.28 -13.46
C GLU A 284 23.07 -2.80 -12.54
N VAL A 285 22.08 -3.65 -12.24
CA VAL A 285 20.96 -3.33 -11.34
C VAL A 285 21.46 -2.98 -9.94
N ILE A 286 22.36 -3.78 -9.37
CA ILE A 286 22.92 -3.54 -8.02
C ILE A 286 23.71 -2.24 -7.95
N THR A 287 24.50 -1.95 -8.99
CA THR A 287 25.28 -0.71 -9.06
C THR A 287 24.35 0.50 -9.16
N GLU A 288 23.29 0.40 -9.96
CA GLU A 288 22.32 1.48 -10.09
C GLU A 288 21.55 1.71 -8.80
N LEU A 289 21.14 0.64 -8.09
CA LEU A 289 20.55 0.75 -6.76
C LEU A 289 21.50 1.45 -5.77
N ASP A 290 22.78 1.09 -5.74
CA ASP A 290 23.73 1.72 -4.81
C ASP A 290 23.89 3.24 -5.07
N ARG A 291 23.64 3.70 -6.31
CA ARG A 291 23.66 5.12 -6.67
C ARG A 291 22.43 5.91 -6.20
N ARG A 292 21.34 5.25 -5.79
CA ARG A 292 20.04 5.87 -5.40
C ARG A 292 20.00 6.43 -3.97
N ASN A 293 21.11 6.36 -3.24
CA ASN A 293 21.32 6.95 -1.91
C ASN A 293 20.08 6.96 -1.00
N PHE A 294 19.52 5.77 -0.71
CA PHE A 294 18.37 5.54 0.16
C PHE A 294 18.76 4.96 1.53
N LYS A 295 19.95 5.31 2.02
CA LYS A 295 20.51 4.77 3.28
C LYS A 295 20.29 5.71 4.47
N VAL A 296 19.83 6.92 4.22
CA VAL A 296 19.74 7.99 5.23
C VAL A 296 18.41 8.71 5.06
N GLY A 297 17.68 8.89 6.16
CA GLY A 297 16.40 9.59 6.17
C GLY A 297 15.40 8.91 7.08
N VAL A 298 14.12 9.09 6.79
CA VAL A 298 13.04 8.44 7.54
C VAL A 298 13.03 6.95 7.24
N MET A 299 12.95 6.11 8.27
CA MET A 299 12.81 4.67 8.07
C MET A 299 11.41 4.35 7.52
N SER A 300 11.33 4.04 6.23
CA SER A 300 10.06 3.72 5.55
C SER A 300 9.38 2.49 6.16
N LEU A 301 10.16 1.57 6.71
CA LEU A 301 9.63 0.43 7.46
C LEU A 301 8.75 0.90 8.61
N ASP A 302 9.20 1.82 9.48
CA ASP A 302 8.38 2.27 10.60
C ASP A 302 7.27 3.22 10.17
N GLU A 303 7.56 4.09 9.20
CA GLU A 303 6.61 5.09 8.76
C GLU A 303 5.40 4.49 8.04
N SER A 304 5.61 3.42 7.26
CA SER A 304 4.53 2.68 6.58
C SER A 304 3.49 2.09 7.53
N ARG A 305 3.75 2.01 8.85
CA ARG A 305 2.75 1.61 9.86
C ARG A 305 1.81 2.74 10.27
N ARG A 306 2.18 3.98 9.98
CA ARG A 306 1.55 5.19 10.56
C ARG A 306 1.06 6.17 9.50
N ARG A 307 1.46 6.00 8.24
CA ARG A 307 1.14 6.94 7.17
C ARG A 307 0.95 6.19 5.84
N PRO A 308 -0.06 6.55 5.04
CA PRO A 308 -0.21 6.09 3.67
C PRO A 308 0.90 6.62 2.75
N PHE A 309 1.29 5.84 1.76
CA PHE A 309 2.36 6.19 0.81
C PHE A 309 1.80 6.35 -0.60
N ILE A 310 2.36 7.29 -1.35
CA ILE A 310 2.28 7.31 -2.80
C ILE A 310 3.69 7.25 -3.38
N VAL A 311 3.90 6.31 -4.28
CA VAL A 311 5.22 5.98 -4.81
C VAL A 311 5.20 6.11 -6.32
N LEU A 312 6.10 6.92 -6.87
CA LEU A 312 6.35 6.98 -8.31
C LEU A 312 7.53 6.07 -8.66
N PHE A 313 7.38 5.28 -9.70
CA PHE A 313 8.44 4.45 -10.28
C PHE A 313 8.27 4.38 -11.80
N SER A 314 9.26 3.84 -12.51
CA SER A 314 9.17 3.67 -13.97
C SER A 314 9.56 2.26 -14.37
N ARG A 315 8.74 1.64 -15.23
CA ARG A 315 9.04 0.37 -15.92
C ARG A 315 10.32 0.39 -16.76
N HIS A 316 10.84 1.58 -17.10
CA HIS A 316 12.06 1.75 -17.88
C HIS A 316 13.31 1.93 -17.01
N ASP A 317 13.13 1.94 -15.68
CA ASP A 317 14.19 2.07 -14.69
C ASP A 317 14.15 0.88 -13.72
N PRO A 318 14.92 -0.19 -13.98
CA PRO A 318 14.96 -1.39 -13.15
C PRO A 318 15.28 -1.12 -11.68
N ALA A 319 16.09 -0.10 -11.38
CA ALA A 319 16.39 0.24 -9.99
C ALA A 319 15.15 0.79 -9.29
N SER A 320 14.39 1.67 -9.95
CA SER A 320 13.13 2.18 -9.40
C SER A 320 12.09 1.07 -9.21
N GLU A 321 12.01 0.10 -10.13
CA GLU A 321 11.12 -1.07 -10.02
C GLU A 321 11.50 -1.94 -8.81
N VAL A 322 12.79 -2.20 -8.60
CA VAL A 322 13.27 -2.93 -7.42
C VAL A 322 12.89 -2.21 -6.13
N LEU A 323 13.09 -0.89 -6.06
CA LEU A 323 12.72 -0.10 -4.90
C LEU A 323 11.21 -0.08 -4.67
N ALA A 324 10.41 -0.07 -5.74
CA ALA A 324 8.96 -0.16 -5.66
C ALA A 324 8.54 -1.49 -5.01
N GLY A 325 9.26 -2.57 -5.34
CA GLY A 325 9.10 -3.86 -4.68
C GLY A 325 9.46 -3.92 -3.21
N VAL A 326 10.50 -3.18 -2.83
CA VAL A 326 10.90 -3.03 -1.43
C VAL A 326 9.82 -2.29 -0.64
N VAL A 327 9.26 -1.19 -1.18
CA VAL A 327 8.17 -0.48 -0.50
C VAL A 327 6.90 -1.33 -0.44
N HIS A 328 6.57 -2.04 -1.51
CA HIS A 328 5.41 -2.94 -1.57
C HIS A 328 5.45 -4.01 -0.47
N SER A 329 6.63 -4.55 -0.14
CA SER A 329 6.77 -5.59 0.90
C SER A 329 6.27 -5.14 2.29
N TYR A 330 6.31 -3.83 2.59
CA TYR A 330 5.85 -3.25 3.85
C TYR A 330 4.34 -3.32 4.05
N TYR A 331 3.59 -3.29 2.95
CA TYR A 331 2.13 -3.27 2.92
C TYR A 331 1.55 -4.64 2.59
N TYR A 332 2.24 -5.41 1.74
CA TYR A 332 1.83 -6.75 1.38
C TYR A 332 2.25 -7.79 2.42
N TRP A 333 3.57 -7.99 2.60
CA TRP A 333 4.10 -9.19 3.26
C TRP A 333 4.14 -9.09 4.78
N ARG A 334 4.52 -7.93 5.30
CA ARG A 334 4.63 -7.71 6.75
C ARG A 334 3.34 -8.03 7.51
N GLN A 335 2.20 -7.95 6.82
CA GLN A 335 0.87 -8.13 7.40
C GLN A 335 0.25 -9.52 7.09
N VAL A 336 0.95 -10.41 6.37
CA VAL A 336 0.42 -11.73 5.93
C VAL A 336 -0.02 -12.65 7.06
N HIS A 337 0.55 -12.50 8.25
CA HIS A 337 0.20 -13.32 9.41
C HIS A 337 -1.09 -12.84 10.09
N GLU A 338 -1.57 -11.64 9.78
CA GLU A 338 -2.90 -11.13 10.14
C GLU A 338 -3.81 -11.29 8.91
N ARG A 339 -4.24 -12.53 8.60
CA ARG A 339 -4.97 -12.92 7.36
C ARG A 339 -6.16 -12.02 6.94
N GLU A 340 -6.69 -11.20 7.84
CA GLU A 340 -7.82 -10.29 7.60
C GLU A 340 -7.42 -8.80 7.55
N ARG A 341 -6.13 -8.47 7.67
CA ARG A 341 -5.63 -7.10 7.81
C ARG A 341 -4.49 -6.81 6.85
N HIS A 342 -4.77 -6.94 5.56
CA HIS A 342 -3.90 -6.35 4.55
C HIS A 342 -4.26 -4.89 4.30
N SER A 343 -3.23 -4.04 4.27
CA SER A 343 -3.32 -2.66 3.84
C SER A 343 -3.81 -2.61 2.40
N PRO A 344 -4.73 -1.68 2.07
CA PRO A 344 -5.16 -1.53 0.69
C PRO A 344 -3.98 -1.07 -0.18
N ILE A 345 -3.88 -1.63 -1.39
CA ILE A 345 -2.86 -1.29 -2.37
C ILE A 345 -3.57 -0.88 -3.66
N LEU A 346 -3.16 0.24 -4.26
CA LEU A 346 -3.62 0.69 -5.56
C LEU A 346 -2.42 0.78 -6.50
N LEU A 347 -2.40 -0.05 -7.55
CA LEU A 347 -1.46 0.11 -8.66
C LEU A 347 -2.12 0.94 -9.76
N VAL A 348 -1.44 2.00 -10.18
CA VAL A 348 -1.79 2.83 -11.33
C VAL A 348 -0.63 2.79 -12.30
N SER A 349 -0.92 2.53 -13.56
CA SER A 349 0.05 2.66 -14.64
C SER A 349 -0.53 3.63 -15.65
N ASP A 350 0.23 4.68 -15.96
CA ASP A 350 -0.16 5.69 -16.95
C ASP A 350 0.34 5.37 -18.37
N GLY A 351 1.15 4.32 -18.52
CA GLY A 351 1.72 3.92 -19.79
C GLY A 351 0.68 3.42 -20.80
N ALA A 352 0.99 3.58 -22.09
CA ALA A 352 0.12 3.15 -23.20
C ALA A 352 -0.01 1.62 -23.29
N THR A 353 0.95 0.87 -22.76
CA THR A 353 0.88 -0.59 -22.67
C THR A 353 0.62 -1.02 -21.23
N PRO A 354 -0.24 -2.03 -21.01
CA PRO A 354 -0.42 -2.58 -19.69
C PRO A 354 0.88 -3.13 -19.12
N TYR A 355 1.18 -2.76 -17.88
CA TYR A 355 2.33 -3.27 -17.16
C TYR A 355 2.04 -3.39 -15.68
N ALA A 356 2.45 -4.52 -15.10
CA ALA A 356 2.55 -4.72 -13.67
C ALA A 356 3.89 -5.40 -13.39
N PRO A 357 4.76 -4.80 -12.57
CA PRO A 357 6.00 -5.42 -12.13
C PRO A 357 5.76 -6.83 -11.58
N ARG A 358 6.53 -7.83 -12.04
CA ARG A 358 6.31 -9.25 -11.69
C ARG A 358 6.48 -9.53 -10.20
N LEU A 359 7.25 -8.71 -9.50
CA LEU A 359 7.43 -8.80 -8.05
C LEU A 359 6.19 -8.40 -7.24
N LEU A 360 5.29 -7.60 -7.82
CA LEU A 360 4.15 -7.06 -7.09
C LEU A 360 3.06 -8.13 -7.08
N THR A 361 3.07 -8.93 -6.02
CA THR A 361 2.02 -9.90 -5.76
C THR A 361 0.78 -9.16 -5.27
N PHE A 362 -0.27 -9.13 -6.08
CA PHE A 362 -1.55 -8.55 -5.72
C PHE A 362 -2.52 -9.60 -5.18
N GLY A 363 -3.22 -9.24 -4.12
CA GLY A 363 -4.20 -10.09 -3.44
C GLY A 363 -5.59 -9.46 -3.44
N ASN A 364 -6.47 -9.96 -2.58
CA ASN A 364 -7.81 -9.41 -2.40
C ASN A 364 -7.82 -7.92 -2.01
N HIS A 365 -6.77 -7.43 -1.35
CA HIS A 365 -6.62 -6.04 -0.90
C HIS A 365 -6.07 -5.08 -1.97
N THR A 366 -6.01 -5.48 -3.24
CA THR A 366 -5.40 -4.68 -4.31
C THR A 366 -6.41 -4.25 -5.36
N ALA A 367 -6.40 -2.96 -5.70
CA ALA A 367 -7.03 -2.42 -6.90
C ALA A 367 -5.95 -2.10 -7.96
N VAL A 368 -6.27 -2.26 -9.23
CA VAL A 368 -5.35 -1.99 -10.35
C VAL A 368 -6.04 -1.16 -11.44
N VAL A 369 -5.34 -0.13 -11.90
CA VAL A 369 -5.72 0.74 -13.03
C VAL A 369 -4.57 0.76 -14.01
N ASN A 370 -4.75 0.18 -15.18
CA ASN A 370 -3.64 -0.03 -16.13
C ASN A 370 -4.01 0.24 -17.59
N GLY A 371 -5.10 0.98 -17.82
CA GLY A 371 -5.55 1.28 -19.19
C GLY A 371 -5.89 0.04 -20.03
N LEU A 372 -6.13 -1.10 -19.39
CA LEU A 372 -6.37 -2.38 -20.05
C LEU A 372 -7.72 -2.36 -20.75
N ASP A 373 -7.78 -2.63 -22.05
CA ASP A 373 -9.05 -2.85 -22.75
C ASP A 373 -9.61 -4.27 -22.48
N ALA A 374 -8.73 -5.24 -22.21
CA ALA A 374 -9.09 -6.62 -21.88
C ALA A 374 -8.03 -7.25 -20.97
N ILE A 375 -8.40 -8.26 -20.18
CA ILE A 375 -7.46 -9.00 -19.33
C ILE A 375 -6.46 -9.79 -20.19
N PRO A 376 -5.14 -9.62 -19.99
CA PRO A 376 -4.13 -10.31 -20.78
C PRO A 376 -4.08 -11.81 -20.44
N SER A 377 -3.56 -12.63 -21.37
CA SER A 377 -3.47 -14.08 -21.21
C SER A 377 -2.42 -14.53 -20.20
N GLY A 378 -1.60 -13.63 -19.67
CA GLY A 378 -0.62 -13.85 -18.60
C GLY A 378 0.73 -14.41 -19.07
N ASP A 379 0.99 -14.43 -20.37
CA ASP A 379 2.19 -15.00 -20.99
C ASP A 379 3.12 -13.91 -21.58
N GLY A 380 2.63 -12.69 -21.68
CA GLY A 380 3.36 -11.54 -22.21
C GLY A 380 4.25 -10.83 -21.18
N PRO A 381 5.24 -10.05 -21.63
CA PRO A 381 6.13 -9.28 -20.76
C PRO A 381 5.33 -8.19 -20.02
N GLY A 382 5.41 -8.19 -18.68
CA GLY A 382 4.67 -7.24 -17.83
C GLY A 382 3.23 -7.65 -17.55
N GLU A 383 2.80 -8.82 -18.05
CA GLU A 383 1.51 -9.40 -17.69
C GLU A 383 1.60 -10.07 -16.32
N PHE A 384 0.68 -9.70 -15.44
CA PHE A 384 0.62 -10.23 -14.08
C PHE A 384 -0.33 -11.43 -14.02
N TYR A 385 0.16 -12.58 -13.51
CA TYR A 385 -0.65 -13.80 -13.40
C TYR A 385 -1.94 -13.61 -12.61
N GLY A 386 -1.94 -12.76 -11.58
CA GLY A 386 -3.14 -12.52 -10.79
C GLY A 386 -4.23 -11.75 -11.54
N TYR A 387 -3.97 -11.22 -12.74
CA TYR A 387 -5.06 -10.74 -13.62
C TYR A 387 -6.01 -11.86 -14.04
N LYS A 388 -5.53 -13.10 -14.18
CA LYS A 388 -6.40 -14.27 -14.47
C LYS A 388 -7.43 -14.50 -13.37
N ASN A 389 -7.08 -14.15 -12.14
CA ASN A 389 -7.90 -14.33 -10.95
C ASN A 389 -8.52 -13.01 -10.47
N ALA A 390 -8.47 -11.95 -11.30
CA ALA A 390 -8.95 -10.64 -10.92
C ALA A 390 -10.44 -10.47 -11.22
N LEU A 391 -11.11 -9.65 -10.40
CA LEU A 391 -12.43 -9.14 -10.70
C LEU A 391 -12.32 -8.05 -11.78
N ASN A 392 -12.96 -8.26 -12.93
CA ASN A 392 -12.94 -7.30 -14.03
C ASN A 392 -14.08 -6.28 -13.90
N VAL A 393 -13.73 -5.00 -13.85
CA VAL A 393 -14.68 -3.89 -13.84
C VAL A 393 -14.36 -2.97 -15.01
N VAL A 394 -15.29 -2.83 -15.96
CA VAL A 394 -15.12 -1.89 -17.07
C VAL A 394 -15.58 -0.51 -16.63
N ALA A 395 -14.66 0.45 -16.61
CA ALA A 395 -14.95 1.84 -16.34
C ALA A 395 -15.03 2.62 -17.65
N SER A 396 -16.12 3.38 -17.81
CA SER A 396 -16.33 4.26 -18.95
C SER A 396 -16.85 5.61 -18.48
N ALA A 397 -16.75 6.62 -19.34
CA ALA A 397 -17.38 7.93 -19.13
C ALA A 397 -18.88 7.86 -18.75
N ASN A 398 -19.56 6.77 -19.11
CA ASN A 398 -20.99 6.55 -18.90
C ASN A 398 -21.31 5.57 -17.74
N GLY A 399 -20.34 5.18 -16.91
CA GLY A 399 -20.54 4.33 -15.74
C GLY A 399 -19.65 3.08 -15.68
N LEU A 400 -19.92 2.24 -14.67
CA LEU A 400 -19.22 0.98 -14.40
C LEU A 400 -20.03 -0.21 -14.89
N GLN A 401 -19.34 -1.24 -15.38
CA GLN A 401 -19.93 -2.51 -15.74
C GLN A 401 -19.18 -3.68 -15.09
N PHE A 402 -19.93 -4.58 -14.46
CA PHE A 402 -19.45 -5.81 -13.83
C PHE A 402 -20.44 -6.95 -14.09
N MET A 403 -19.96 -8.11 -14.57
CA MET A 403 -20.79 -9.29 -14.89
C MET A 403 -22.03 -8.99 -15.75
N GLY A 404 -21.91 -8.05 -16.70
CA GLY A 404 -23.02 -7.63 -17.56
C GLY A 404 -23.98 -6.61 -16.93
N THR A 405 -23.92 -6.41 -15.62
CA THR A 405 -24.65 -5.36 -14.91
C THR A 405 -23.93 -4.03 -15.07
N ARG A 406 -24.65 -3.00 -15.50
CA ARG A 406 -24.10 -1.65 -15.70
C ARG A 406 -24.80 -0.66 -14.78
N VAL A 407 -24.01 0.15 -14.09
CA VAL A 407 -24.50 1.22 -13.21
C VAL A 407 -23.92 2.56 -13.69
N PRO A 408 -24.77 3.57 -13.97
CA PRO A 408 -24.30 4.89 -14.36
C PRO A 408 -23.55 5.56 -13.20
N ILE A 409 -22.42 6.20 -13.51
CA ILE A 409 -21.77 7.14 -12.61
C ILE A 409 -22.01 8.52 -13.21
N GLU A 410 -22.60 9.42 -12.43
CA GLU A 410 -22.72 10.82 -12.83
C GLU A 410 -21.31 11.45 -12.83
N SER A 411 -20.72 11.60 -14.02
CA SER A 411 -19.54 12.42 -14.21
C SER A 411 -19.98 13.88 -14.33
N VAL A 412 -19.44 14.76 -13.49
CA VAL A 412 -19.58 16.20 -13.73
C VAL A 412 -18.61 16.54 -14.85
N ALA A 413 -19.15 16.97 -15.99
CA ALA A 413 -18.38 17.41 -17.14
C ALA A 413 -17.33 18.46 -16.71
N ILE A 414 -16.08 18.24 -17.09
CA ILE A 414 -15.05 19.28 -17.05
C ILE A 414 -15.45 20.31 -18.12
N PRO A 415 -15.74 21.57 -17.78
CA PRO A 415 -15.89 22.61 -18.79
C PRO A 415 -14.55 22.73 -19.53
N ALA A 416 -14.61 22.64 -20.86
CA ALA A 416 -13.46 22.77 -21.75
C ALA A 416 -12.77 24.13 -21.64
#